data_AF-A0A318S4J7-F1
#
_entry.id   AF-A0A318S4J7-F1
#
_cell.length_a   1.000
_cell.length_b   1.000
_cell.length_c   1.000
_cell.angle_alpha   90.00
_cell.angle_beta   90.00
_cell.angle_gamma   90.00
#
_symmetry.space_group_name_H-M   'P 1'
#
loop_
_entity.id
_entity.type
_entity.pdbx_description
1 polymer ?
#
loop_
_entity_poly.entity_id
_entity_poly.type
_entity_poly.pdbx_seq_one_letter_code
_entity_poly.pdbx_strand_id
1 'polypeptide(L)'
;MALHIQALMLIQVGRLERAAWVLEASISVRDPHQLYAPVVRPLWALTFARLGQRQRGWEVLRDAFATGVPPIFFEGACYWAAWFLFEVGHAREAAVLLGFFEASAGGNGSREVNDLKDSPAKLRSALDGALGAALQEAVAVGRSWTLPDALRMLRDLA
;
A
#
# COMPACT_ATOMS: atom_id res chain seq x y z
N MET A 1 -17.94 10.18 -8.19
CA MET A 1 -16.59 9.60 -8.32
C MET A 1 -15.79 9.88 -7.06
N ALA A 2 -15.21 8.85 -6.45
CA ALA A 2 -14.41 9.02 -5.23
C ALA A 2 -13.03 9.63 -5.56
N LEU A 3 -12.53 10.54 -4.70
CA LEU A 3 -11.28 11.28 -4.95
C LEU A 3 -10.06 10.36 -5.05
N HIS A 4 -10.02 9.25 -4.31
CA HIS A 4 -8.93 8.28 -4.38
C HIS A 4 -8.83 7.57 -5.75
N ILE A 5 -9.95 7.38 -6.46
CA ILE A 5 -9.94 6.85 -7.85
C ILE A 5 -9.30 7.88 -8.79
N GLN A 6 -9.63 9.17 -8.63
CA GLN A 6 -9.01 10.25 -9.41
C GLN A 6 -7.50 10.33 -9.17
N ALA A 7 -7.06 10.20 -7.93
CA ALA A 7 -5.64 10.18 -7.59
C ALA A 7 -4.90 9.04 -8.31
N LEU A 8 -5.48 7.84 -8.37
CA LEU A 8 -4.87 6.71 -9.07
C LEU A 8 -4.76 6.90 -10.57
N MET A 9 -5.80 7.45 -11.21
CA MET A 9 -5.72 7.81 -12.62
C MET A 9 -4.57 8.80 -12.85
N LEU A 10 -4.41 9.79 -11.96
CA LEU A 10 -3.32 10.77 -12.04
C LEU A 10 -1.94 10.11 -11.85
N ILE A 11 -1.81 9.14 -10.95
CA ILE A 11 -0.58 8.35 -10.78
C ILE A 11 -0.24 7.58 -12.07
N GLN A 12 -1.23 6.92 -12.68
CA GLN A 12 -1.05 6.13 -13.90
C GLN A 12 -0.58 6.98 -15.09
N VAL A 13 -1.05 8.24 -15.18
CA VAL A 13 -0.61 9.17 -16.24
C VAL A 13 0.59 10.03 -15.83
N GLY A 14 1.28 9.69 -14.73
CA GLY A 14 2.51 10.37 -14.28
C GLY A 14 2.31 11.76 -13.68
N ARG A 15 1.06 12.18 -13.39
CA ARG A 15 0.75 13.47 -12.76
C ARG A 15 0.83 13.38 -11.24
N LEU A 16 2.00 13.01 -10.74
CA LEU A 16 2.23 12.61 -9.35
C LEU A 16 1.98 13.74 -8.33
N GLU A 17 2.38 14.98 -8.62
CA GLU A 17 2.12 16.11 -7.72
C GLU A 17 0.62 16.36 -7.52
N ARG A 18 -0.13 16.30 -8.62
CA ARG A 18 -1.59 16.46 -8.59
C ARG A 18 -2.25 15.27 -7.90
N ALA A 19 -1.72 14.05 -8.08
CA ALA A 19 -2.19 12.89 -7.36
C ALA A 19 -1.99 13.04 -5.84
N ALA A 20 -0.81 13.49 -5.40
CA ALA A 20 -0.51 13.73 -3.99
C ALA A 20 -1.49 14.74 -3.36
N TRP A 21 -1.77 15.85 -4.07
CA TRP A 21 -2.74 16.84 -3.62
C TRP A 21 -4.17 16.27 -3.52
N VAL A 22 -4.59 15.45 -4.48
CA VAL A 22 -5.93 14.81 -4.45
C VAL A 22 -6.03 13.78 -3.31
N LEU A 23 -4.96 13.05 -3.00
CA LEU A 23 -4.91 12.09 -1.89
C LEU A 23 -5.03 12.82 -0.54
N GLU A 24 -4.28 13.91 -0.36
CA GLU A 24 -4.40 14.77 0.82
C GLU A 24 -5.83 15.30 0.99
N ALA A 25 -6.41 15.88 -0.06
CA ALA A 25 -7.79 16.38 -0.04
C ALA A 25 -8.81 15.27 0.26
N SER A 26 -8.55 14.04 -0.17
CA SER A 26 -9.45 12.91 0.10
C SER A 26 -9.49 12.51 1.57
N ILE A 27 -8.37 12.69 2.30
CA ILE A 27 -8.28 12.46 3.75
C ILE A 27 -8.91 13.64 4.49
N SER A 28 -8.54 14.88 4.14
CA SER A 28 -8.93 16.06 4.92
C SER A 28 -10.39 16.50 4.74
N VAL A 29 -11.00 16.25 3.57
CA VAL A 29 -12.34 16.78 3.23
C VAL A 29 -13.44 15.73 3.28
N ARG A 30 -13.13 14.46 3.02
CA ARG A 30 -14.16 13.42 2.77
C ARG A 30 -14.22 12.31 3.79
N ASP A 31 -13.35 12.34 4.80
CA ASP A 31 -13.29 11.29 5.79
C ASP A 31 -13.25 11.83 7.23
N PRO A 32 -14.32 12.53 7.68
CA PRO A 32 -14.38 13.09 9.03
C PRO A 32 -14.28 12.01 10.13
N HIS A 33 -14.48 10.73 9.77
CA HIS A 33 -14.37 9.57 10.65
C HIS A 33 -13.10 8.73 10.42
N GLN A 34 -12.21 9.14 9.50
CA GLN A 34 -10.94 8.48 9.19
C GLN A 34 -11.05 6.99 8.76
N LEU A 35 -12.16 6.59 8.14
CA LEU A 35 -12.40 5.22 7.70
C LEU A 35 -11.55 4.80 6.47
N TYR A 36 -11.31 5.71 5.53
CA TYR A 36 -10.58 5.47 4.28
C TYR A 36 -9.13 5.94 4.31
N ALA A 37 -8.78 6.84 5.23
CA ALA A 37 -7.41 7.30 5.45
C ALA A 37 -6.35 6.17 5.50
N PRO A 38 -6.63 4.98 6.07
CA PRO A 38 -5.65 3.89 6.16
C PRO A 38 -5.27 3.26 4.81
N VAL A 39 -6.17 3.25 3.83
CA VAL A 39 -5.87 2.75 2.47
C VAL A 39 -5.24 3.87 1.62
N VAL A 40 -5.70 5.10 1.82
CA VAL A 40 -5.25 6.26 1.04
C VAL A 40 -3.83 6.68 1.42
N ARG A 41 -3.46 6.63 2.70
CA ARG A 41 -2.12 7.05 3.16
C ARG A 41 -0.99 6.20 2.57
N PRO A 42 -1.02 4.86 2.51
CA PRO A 42 0.03 4.08 1.84
C PRO A 42 0.12 4.37 0.33
N LEU A 43 -1.00 4.63 -0.34
CA LEU A 43 -1.00 5.07 -1.73
C LEU A 43 -0.38 6.48 -1.89
N TRP A 44 -0.58 7.35 -0.91
CA TRP A 44 0.05 8.67 -0.86
C TRP A 44 1.55 8.57 -0.58
N ALA A 45 1.95 7.68 0.32
CA ALA A 45 3.35 7.35 0.57
C ALA A 45 4.06 6.87 -0.70
N LEU A 46 3.42 5.94 -1.44
CA LEU A 46 3.88 5.50 -2.77
C LEU A 46 4.05 6.66 -3.74
N THR A 47 3.08 7.58 -3.78
CA THR A 47 3.14 8.76 -4.65
C THR A 47 4.35 9.64 -4.32
N PHE A 48 4.64 9.85 -3.02
CA PHE A 48 5.84 10.56 -2.60
C PHE A 48 7.14 9.82 -2.94
N ALA A 49 7.18 8.49 -2.80
CA ALA A 49 8.34 7.70 -3.23
C ALA A 49 8.64 7.90 -4.73
N ARG A 50 7.61 7.89 -5.58
CA ARG A 50 7.74 8.14 -7.03
C ARG A 50 8.12 9.58 -7.39
N LEU A 51 7.83 10.53 -6.51
CA LEU A 51 8.32 11.91 -6.60
C LEU A 51 9.76 12.08 -6.09
N GLY A 52 10.43 11.00 -5.65
CA GLY A 52 11.76 11.04 -5.02
C GLY A 52 11.75 11.51 -3.56
N GLN A 53 10.56 11.76 -2.98
CA GLN A 53 10.38 12.29 -1.63
C GLN A 53 10.22 11.16 -0.60
N ARG A 54 11.20 10.25 -0.55
CA ARG A 54 11.12 9.01 0.26
C ARG A 54 10.84 9.25 1.73
N GLN A 55 11.49 10.25 2.33
CA GLN A 55 11.31 10.61 3.75
C GLN A 55 9.86 10.99 4.06
N ARG A 56 9.23 11.83 3.22
CA ARG A 56 7.82 12.19 3.35
C ARG A 56 6.90 10.98 3.15
N GLY A 57 7.28 10.06 2.26
CA GLY A 57 6.55 8.81 2.09
C GLY A 57 6.52 7.98 3.37
N TRP A 58 7.65 7.84 4.06
CA TRP A 58 7.72 7.16 5.36
C TRP A 58 6.89 7.83 6.45
N GLU A 59 6.93 9.16 6.54
CA GLU A 59 6.11 9.93 7.48
C GLU A 59 4.62 9.62 7.28
N VAL A 60 4.14 9.70 6.04
CA VAL A 60 2.74 9.40 5.69
C VAL A 60 2.37 7.94 5.97
N LEU A 61 3.28 7.00 5.68
CA LEU A 61 3.05 5.58 5.94
C LEU A 61 2.94 5.31 7.45
N ARG A 62 3.78 5.93 8.28
CA ARG A 62 3.74 5.77 9.74
C ARG A 62 2.40 6.25 10.30
N ASP A 63 1.90 7.38 9.82
CA ASP A 63 0.59 7.94 10.20
C ASP A 63 -0.59 7.06 9.74
N ALA A 64 -0.41 6.23 8.71
CA ALA A 64 -1.43 5.28 8.27
C ALA A 64 -1.75 4.22 9.32
N PHE A 65 -0.74 3.82 10.10
CA PHE A 65 -0.81 2.68 11.01
C PHE A 65 -0.81 3.07 12.49
N ALA A 66 -0.68 4.36 12.80
CA ALA A 66 -0.79 4.91 14.16
C ALA A 66 -2.23 4.98 14.67
N THR A 67 -3.23 4.99 13.79
CA THR A 67 -4.64 5.09 14.15
C THR A 67 -5.26 3.71 14.43
N GLY A 68 -6.26 3.62 15.32
CA GLY A 68 -7.02 2.40 15.65
C GLY A 68 -7.93 1.93 14.49
N VAL A 69 -7.33 1.68 13.33
CA VAL A 69 -7.97 1.41 12.05
C VAL A 69 -8.87 0.17 12.14
N PRO A 70 -10.06 0.19 11.52
CA PRO A 70 -10.87 -1.02 11.38
C PRO A 70 -10.13 -2.11 10.58
N PRO A 71 -10.07 -3.37 11.06
CA PRO A 71 -9.43 -4.50 10.38
C PRO A 71 -9.78 -4.66 8.88
N ILE A 72 -10.98 -4.22 8.49
CA ILE A 72 -11.53 -4.38 7.14
C ILE A 72 -10.69 -3.68 6.06
N PHE A 73 -10.04 -2.57 6.41
CA PHE A 73 -9.29 -1.73 5.46
C PHE A 73 -7.79 -2.05 5.40
N PHE A 74 -7.30 -2.90 6.30
CA PHE A 74 -5.87 -3.16 6.44
C PHE A 74 -5.27 -3.98 5.30
N GLU A 75 -6.04 -4.87 4.71
CA GLU A 75 -5.57 -5.72 3.61
C GLU A 75 -5.20 -4.85 2.39
N GLY A 76 -6.10 -3.96 1.95
CA GLY A 76 -5.83 -3.02 0.86
C GLY A 76 -4.70 -2.04 1.20
N ALA A 77 -4.58 -1.62 2.46
CA ALA A 77 -3.46 -0.81 2.93
C ALA A 77 -2.11 -1.55 2.83
N CYS A 78 -2.07 -2.85 3.13
CA CYS A 78 -0.87 -3.68 3.02
C CYS A 78 -0.41 -3.83 1.56
N TYR A 79 -1.33 -3.93 0.60
CA TYR A 79 -0.98 -3.95 -0.82
C TYR A 79 -0.27 -2.66 -1.26
N TRP A 80 -0.82 -1.49 -0.92
CA TRP A 80 -0.21 -0.21 -1.26
C TRP A 80 1.09 0.04 -0.49
N ALA A 81 1.18 -0.43 0.75
CA ALA A 81 2.43 -0.43 1.51
C ALA A 81 3.49 -1.32 0.87
N ALA A 82 3.12 -2.49 0.31
CA ALA A 82 4.04 -3.35 -0.41
C ALA A 82 4.62 -2.65 -1.65
N TRP A 83 3.79 -1.93 -2.43
CA TRP A 83 4.28 -1.10 -3.53
C TRP A 83 5.24 -0.01 -3.07
N PHE A 84 4.90 0.69 -1.98
CA PHE A 84 5.79 1.71 -1.40
C PHE A 84 7.14 1.10 -1.01
N LEU A 85 7.13 -0.01 -0.26
CA LEU A 85 8.34 -0.71 0.19
C LEU A 85 9.22 -1.12 -0.99
N PHE A 86 8.62 -1.63 -2.07
CA PHE A 86 9.34 -1.96 -3.28
C PHE A 86 10.05 -0.73 -3.88
N GLU A 87 9.35 0.41 -3.99
CA GLU A 87 9.88 1.65 -4.57
C GLU A 87 10.96 2.32 -3.72
N VAL A 88 10.98 2.06 -2.41
CA VAL A 88 12.02 2.54 -1.50
C VAL A 88 13.15 1.53 -1.25
N GLY A 89 13.14 0.37 -1.93
CA GLY A 89 14.24 -0.60 -1.92
C GLY A 89 14.10 -1.77 -0.94
N HIS A 90 12.96 -1.91 -0.27
CA HIS A 90 12.62 -2.99 0.64
C HIS A 90 11.86 -4.11 -0.09
N ALA A 91 12.49 -4.69 -1.13
CA ALA A 91 11.84 -5.64 -2.02
C ALA A 91 11.42 -6.94 -1.31
N ARG A 92 12.23 -7.44 -0.35
CA ARG A 92 11.90 -8.65 0.41
C ARG A 92 10.65 -8.44 1.26
N GLU A 93 10.59 -7.34 1.99
CA GLU A 93 9.46 -6.96 2.84
C GLU A 93 8.20 -6.70 2.03
N ALA A 94 8.34 -6.07 0.85
CA ALA A 94 7.25 -5.93 -0.12
C ALA A 94 6.69 -7.29 -0.57
N ALA A 95 7.55 -8.27 -0.86
CA ALA A 95 7.13 -9.62 -1.23
C ALA A 95 6.42 -10.36 -0.09
N VAL A 96 6.86 -10.14 1.16
CA VAL A 96 6.18 -10.70 2.33
C VAL A 96 4.78 -10.09 2.50
N LEU A 97 4.63 -8.76 2.39
CA LEU A 97 3.31 -8.12 2.45
C LEU A 97 2.39 -8.52 1.29
N LEU A 98 2.94 -8.73 0.09
CA LEU A 98 2.18 -9.27 -1.04
C LEU A 98 1.67 -10.68 -0.73
N GLY A 99 2.51 -11.55 -0.14
CA GLY A 99 2.11 -12.89 0.26
C GLY A 99 0.99 -12.89 1.30
N PHE A 100 1.07 -12.00 2.29
CA PHE A 100 0.00 -11.76 3.27
C PHE A 100 -1.30 -11.32 2.57
N PHE A 101 -1.23 -10.29 1.71
CA PHE A 101 -2.39 -9.79 0.98
C PHE A 101 -3.06 -10.85 0.11
N GLU A 102 -2.27 -11.66 -0.61
CA GLU A 102 -2.79 -12.75 -1.43
C GLU A 102 -3.50 -13.83 -0.60
N ALA A 103 -2.99 -14.13 0.60
CA ALA A 103 -3.64 -15.08 1.52
C ALA A 103 -4.95 -14.51 2.08
N SER A 104 -5.03 -13.19 2.25
CA SER A 104 -6.24 -12.50 2.71
C SER A 104 -7.22 -12.17 1.59
N ALA A 105 -6.93 -12.49 0.32
CA ALA A 105 -7.59 -11.93 -0.87
C ALA A 105 -9.09 -12.32 -1.10
N GLY A 106 -9.78 -12.80 -0.07
CA GLY A 106 -11.24 -12.96 0.00
C GLY A 106 -11.94 -11.94 0.91
N GLY A 107 -11.19 -11.07 1.59
CA GLY A 107 -11.70 -10.05 2.51
C GLY A 107 -12.11 -8.73 1.83
N ASN A 108 -12.62 -7.79 2.63
CA ASN A 108 -13.10 -6.49 2.14
C ASN A 108 -11.98 -5.75 1.38
N GLY A 109 -10.72 -5.81 1.83
CA GLY A 109 -9.58 -5.13 1.21
C GLY A 109 -9.30 -5.48 -0.26
N SER A 110 -9.78 -6.64 -0.70
CA SER A 110 -9.70 -7.05 -2.10
C SER A 110 -10.65 -6.28 -2.99
N ARG A 111 -11.79 -5.82 -2.44
CA ARG A 111 -12.74 -4.98 -3.18
C ARG A 111 -12.13 -3.63 -3.51
N GLU A 112 -11.43 -2.96 -2.57
CA GLU A 112 -10.81 -1.66 -2.85
C GLU A 112 -9.71 -1.79 -3.91
N VAL A 113 -8.84 -2.79 -3.83
CA VAL A 113 -7.80 -3.00 -4.87
C VAL A 113 -8.43 -3.28 -6.24
N ASN A 114 -9.51 -4.07 -6.29
CA ASN A 114 -10.26 -4.36 -7.51
C ASN A 114 -11.00 -3.14 -8.08
N ASP A 115 -11.57 -2.29 -7.22
CA ASP A 115 -12.23 -1.03 -7.61
C ASP A 115 -11.22 -0.05 -8.22
N LEU A 116 -9.97 -0.12 -7.76
CA LEU A 116 -8.84 0.67 -8.24
C LEU A 116 -8.18 0.08 -9.51
N LYS A 117 -8.68 -1.06 -10.01
CA LYS A 117 -8.21 -1.76 -11.22
C LYS A 117 -6.72 -2.06 -11.22
N ASP A 118 -6.11 -2.17 -10.04
CA ASP A 118 -4.73 -2.60 -9.92
C ASP A 118 -4.66 -4.09 -9.61
N SER A 119 -3.58 -4.74 -10.06
CA SER A 119 -3.49 -6.20 -10.00
C SER A 119 -2.28 -6.64 -9.19
N PRO A 120 -2.46 -7.54 -8.20
CA PRO A 120 -1.36 -8.19 -7.50
C PRO A 120 -0.34 -8.86 -8.43
N ALA A 121 -0.78 -9.31 -9.61
CA ALA A 121 0.10 -9.87 -10.63
C ALA A 121 1.16 -8.88 -11.12
N LYS A 122 0.85 -7.57 -11.18
CA LYS A 122 1.82 -6.54 -11.58
C LYS A 122 2.93 -6.39 -10.54
N LEU A 123 2.56 -6.28 -9.26
CA LEU A 123 3.55 -6.20 -8.18
C LEU A 123 4.39 -7.48 -8.12
N ARG A 124 3.75 -8.64 -8.27
CA ARG A 124 4.45 -9.94 -8.34
C ARG A 124 5.49 -9.97 -9.47
N SER A 125 5.13 -9.54 -10.66
CA SER A 125 6.06 -9.49 -11.80
C SER A 125 7.22 -8.53 -11.56
N ALA A 126 6.97 -7.39 -10.91
CA ALA A 126 8.03 -6.42 -10.58
C ALA A 126 9.01 -6.99 -9.53
N LEU A 127 8.47 -7.67 -8.50
CA LEU A 127 9.27 -8.31 -7.47
C LEU A 127 10.05 -9.51 -7.99
N ASP A 128 9.50 -10.28 -8.93
CA ASP A 128 10.21 -11.40 -9.57
C ASP A 128 11.48 -10.92 -10.27
N GLY A 129 11.42 -9.79 -10.97
CA GLY A 129 12.59 -9.16 -11.57
C GLY A 129 13.65 -8.70 -10.55
N ALA A 130 13.27 -8.42 -9.30
CA ALA A 130 14.18 -7.95 -8.25
C ALA A 130 14.73 -9.06 -7.35
N LEU A 131 13.92 -10.09 -7.06
CA LEU A 131 14.24 -11.13 -6.08
C LEU A 131 14.51 -12.50 -6.71
N GLY A 132 13.98 -12.77 -7.91
CA GLY A 132 14.05 -14.07 -8.58
C GLY A 132 13.63 -15.22 -7.66
N ALA A 133 14.53 -16.20 -7.46
CA ALA A 133 14.28 -17.37 -6.62
C ALA A 133 13.88 -17.04 -5.17
N ALA A 134 14.33 -15.91 -4.60
CA ALA A 134 14.00 -15.49 -3.25
C ALA A 134 12.54 -15.02 -3.09
N LEU A 135 11.85 -14.73 -4.21
CA LEU A 135 10.44 -14.30 -4.18
C LEU A 135 9.53 -15.37 -3.58
N GLN A 136 9.72 -16.63 -3.97
CA GLN A 136 8.85 -17.73 -3.53
C GLN A 136 8.92 -17.93 -2.01
N GLU A 137 10.12 -17.84 -1.43
CA GLU A 137 10.33 -17.92 0.02
C GLU A 137 9.64 -16.75 0.74
N ALA A 138 9.88 -15.51 0.31
CA ALA A 138 9.31 -14.32 0.93
C ALA A 138 7.77 -14.33 0.89
N VAL A 139 7.19 -14.72 -0.25
CA VAL A 139 5.73 -14.87 -0.39
C VAL A 139 5.19 -15.97 0.52
N ALA A 140 5.88 -17.11 0.61
CA ALA A 140 5.46 -18.22 1.49
C ALA A 140 5.47 -17.80 2.96
N VAL A 141 6.48 -17.04 3.41
CA VAL A 141 6.52 -16.42 4.74
C VAL A 141 5.30 -15.51 4.93
N GLY A 142 5.05 -14.61 3.98
CA GLY A 142 3.90 -13.69 4.04
C GLY A 142 2.55 -14.39 4.17
N ARG A 143 2.35 -15.52 3.47
CA ARG A 143 1.10 -16.30 3.55
C ARG A 143 0.82 -16.91 4.92
N SER A 144 1.86 -17.08 5.74
CA SER A 144 1.74 -17.59 7.12
C SER A 144 1.49 -16.50 8.15
N TRP A 145 1.55 -15.22 7.76
CA TRP A 145 1.45 -14.11 8.70
C TRP A 145 0.02 -13.79 9.08
N THR A 146 -0.12 -13.30 10.31
CA THR A 146 -1.36 -12.66 10.78
C THR A 146 -1.30 -11.15 10.54
N LEU A 147 -2.44 -10.46 10.64
CA LEU A 147 -2.46 -9.00 10.56
C LEU A 147 -1.51 -8.33 11.58
N PRO A 148 -1.47 -8.72 12.87
CA PRO A 148 -0.47 -8.21 13.81
C PRO A 148 0.99 -8.35 13.35
N ASP A 149 1.35 -9.43 12.64
CA ASP A 149 2.70 -9.62 12.13
C ASP A 149 3.05 -8.61 11.04
N ALA A 150 2.14 -8.39 10.09
CA ALA A 150 2.30 -7.39 9.04
C ALA A 150 2.46 -5.97 9.62
N LEU A 151 1.66 -5.63 10.64
CA LEU A 151 1.73 -4.32 11.29
C LEU A 151 2.99 -4.12 12.10
N ARG A 152 3.48 -5.17 12.76
CA ARG A 152 4.75 -5.14 13.47
C ARG A 152 5.91 -4.90 12.50
N MET A 153 5.96 -5.64 11.39
CA MET A 153 6.98 -5.42 10.36
C MET A 153 6.97 -3.98 9.83
N LEU A 154 5.80 -3.45 9.49
CA LEU A 154 5.67 -2.07 9.00
C LEU A 154 6.11 -1.03 10.03
N ARG A 155 5.91 -1.30 11.32
CA ARG A 155 6.37 -0.43 12.41
C ARG A 155 7.88 -0.50 12.61
N ASP A 156 8.46 -1.68 12.53
CA ASP A 156 9.89 -1.89 12.75
C ASP A 156 10.74 -1.26 11.62
N LEU A 157 10.16 -1.09 10.43
CA LEU A 157 10.80 -0.45 9.27
C LEU A 157 10.68 1.08 9.23
N ALA A 158 9.71 1.67 9.95
CA ALA A 158 9.29 3.07 9.80
C ALA A 158 9.84 4.01 10.89
#